data_AF-A0A357F435-F1
#
_entry.id   AF-A0A357F435-F1
#
_cell.length_a   1.000
_cell.length_b   1.000
_cell.length_c   1.000
_cell.angle_alpha   90.00
_cell.angle_beta   90.00
_cell.angle_gamma   90.00
#
_symmetry.space_group_name_H-M   'P 1'
#
loop_
_entity.id
_entity.type
_entity.pdbx_description
1 polymer ?
#
loop_
_entity_poly.entity_id
_entity_poly.type
_entity_poly.pdbx_seq_one_letter_code
_entity_poly.pdbx_strand_id
1 'polypeptide(L)'
;MRRKILIIDDQDDLASALDSAFSATGHKVTIAHSREEALEIDNLTGFDLVITDLDVENVEIPKPTEEKYACLPKIPPVLGHVKAFKFCAANFRRDEFNEDELLNFVETVLNYKIRFVDTEEFVRDLHEKIEFEIPSAITPMQSILDYLMKRVEKVGVIRPEKSNLFVALDEAFVNAVKHGNKFNAQKLVKISAEISSQQARFTIEDEGEGFDMNAIPDPLDPENLFKSSGRGVLFIYNIMDEVQYNERGNQLTMIKKRDTEDRA
;
A
#
# COMPACT_ATOMS: atom_id res chain seq x y z
N MET A 1 -3.00 -9.40 21.98
CA MET A 1 -3.24 -10.87 21.95
C MET A 1 -2.08 -11.55 21.25
N ARG A 2 -1.89 -12.87 21.38
CA ARG A 2 -0.81 -13.56 20.65
C ARG A 2 -1.21 -13.76 19.18
N ARG A 3 -0.67 -12.93 18.29
CA ARG A 3 -0.81 -13.05 16.83
C ARG A 3 0.23 -14.02 16.26
N LYS A 4 -0.11 -14.68 15.15
CA LYS A 4 0.86 -15.42 14.32
C LYS A 4 1.31 -14.53 13.18
N ILE A 5 2.61 -14.29 13.09
CA ILE A 5 3.21 -13.36 12.14
C ILE A 5 4.21 -14.15 11.29
N LEU A 6 4.10 -14.00 9.98
CA LEU A 6 5.09 -14.49 9.02
C LEU A 6 5.86 -13.29 8.48
N ILE A 7 7.18 -13.37 8.49
CA ILE A 7 8.07 -12.40 7.84
C ILE A 7 8.79 -13.13 6.71
N ILE A 8 8.76 -12.54 5.53
CA ILE A 8 9.41 -13.06 4.32
C ILE A 8 10.40 -11.99 3.88
N ASP A 9 11.68 -12.28 4.03
CA ASP A 9 12.74 -11.29 3.83
C ASP A 9 14.01 -11.97 3.34
N ASP A 10 14.54 -11.54 2.20
CA ASP A 10 15.81 -12.05 1.68
C ASP A 10 17.03 -11.35 2.30
N GLN A 11 16.81 -10.32 3.13
CA GLN A 11 17.82 -9.65 3.92
C GLN A 11 17.53 -9.80 5.43
N ASP A 12 18.42 -10.49 6.15
CA ASP A 12 18.20 -10.87 7.55
C ASP A 12 17.98 -9.69 8.52
N ASP A 13 18.37 -8.46 8.16
CA ASP A 13 18.36 -7.30 9.07
C ASP A 13 16.94 -6.91 9.51
N LEU A 14 16.00 -6.76 8.56
CA LEU A 14 14.63 -6.36 8.88
C LEU A 14 13.88 -7.51 9.55
N ALA A 15 14.01 -8.75 9.05
CA ALA A 15 13.41 -9.92 9.67
C ALA A 15 13.84 -10.13 11.13
N SER A 16 15.15 -10.03 11.43
CA SER A 16 15.67 -10.20 12.79
C SER A 16 15.16 -9.13 13.75
N ALA A 17 15.08 -7.88 13.27
CA ALA A 17 14.64 -6.75 14.06
C ALA A 17 13.13 -6.83 14.37
N LEU A 18 12.33 -7.22 13.38
CA LEU A 18 10.89 -7.43 13.55
C LEU A 18 10.57 -8.67 14.41
N ASP A 19 11.30 -9.77 14.25
CA ASP A 19 11.15 -10.92 15.15
C ASP A 19 11.40 -10.52 16.60
N SER A 20 12.50 -9.82 16.87
CA SER A 20 12.82 -9.32 18.20
C SER A 20 11.71 -8.44 18.77
N ALA A 21 11.18 -7.50 17.97
CA ALA A 21 10.12 -6.59 18.39
C ALA A 21 8.79 -7.32 18.69
N PHE A 22 8.35 -8.22 17.80
CA PHE A 22 7.06 -8.91 17.95
C PHE A 22 7.11 -10.07 18.94
N SER A 23 8.23 -10.78 19.04
CA SER A 23 8.42 -11.81 20.05
C SER A 23 8.46 -11.21 21.45
N ALA A 24 9.01 -9.99 21.62
CA ALA A 24 8.99 -9.27 22.89
C ALA A 24 7.57 -8.89 23.37
N THR A 25 6.63 -8.68 22.45
CA THR A 25 5.21 -8.43 22.76
C THR A 25 4.38 -9.72 22.85
N GLY A 26 5.03 -10.88 22.76
CA GLY A 26 4.42 -12.21 22.96
C GLY A 26 3.78 -12.81 21.72
N HIS A 27 4.00 -12.25 20.52
CA HIS A 27 3.52 -12.84 19.27
C HIS A 27 4.34 -14.09 18.88
N LYS A 28 3.81 -14.90 17.97
CA LYS A 28 4.54 -16.03 17.39
C LYS A 28 5.01 -15.62 16.01
N VAL A 29 6.32 -15.47 15.85
CA VAL A 29 6.93 -15.10 14.57
C VAL A 29 7.43 -16.37 13.86
N THR A 30 7.37 -16.36 12.54
CA THR A 30 7.98 -17.33 11.64
C THR A 30 8.66 -16.53 10.54
N ILE A 31 9.89 -16.93 10.17
CA ILE A 31 10.68 -16.24 9.16
C ILE A 31 10.87 -17.20 7.98
N ALA A 32 10.71 -16.69 6.77
CA ALA A 32 11.14 -17.31 5.53
C ALA A 32 12.15 -16.38 4.86
N HIS A 33 13.29 -16.92 4.42
CA HIS A 33 14.41 -16.13 3.89
C HIS A 33 14.37 -15.97 2.37
N SER A 34 13.30 -16.45 1.73
CA SER A 34 13.12 -16.36 0.29
C SER A 34 11.65 -16.51 -0.10
N ARG A 35 11.34 -16.15 -1.35
CA ARG A 35 10.01 -16.39 -1.92
C ARG A 35 9.70 -17.88 -2.01
N GLU A 36 10.68 -18.71 -2.33
CA GLU A 36 10.56 -20.16 -2.50
C GLU A 36 10.19 -20.82 -1.17
N GLU A 37 10.87 -20.46 -0.09
CA GLU A 37 10.53 -20.93 1.27
C GLU A 37 9.10 -20.52 1.65
N ALA A 38 8.69 -19.30 1.32
CA ALA A 38 7.33 -18.84 1.59
C ALA A 38 6.26 -19.62 0.80
N LEU A 39 6.59 -20.09 -0.42
CA LEU A 39 5.68 -20.88 -1.25
C LEU A 39 5.48 -22.32 -0.73
N GLU A 40 6.46 -22.85 0.02
CA GLU A 40 6.38 -24.16 0.69
C GLU A 40 5.51 -24.14 1.96
N ILE A 41 5.11 -22.96 2.45
CA ILE A 41 4.22 -22.83 3.60
C ILE A 41 2.79 -23.18 3.19
N ASP A 42 2.34 -24.37 3.58
CA ASP A 42 1.02 -24.92 3.23
C ASP A 42 -0.18 -24.04 3.65
N ASN A 43 -0.05 -23.25 4.72
CA ASN A 43 -1.17 -22.48 5.31
C ASN A 43 -0.80 -21.03 5.62
N LEU A 44 -0.57 -20.23 4.58
CA LEU A 44 -0.40 -18.78 4.70
C LEU A 44 -1.62 -18.08 5.33
N THR A 45 -2.83 -18.61 5.12
CA THR A 45 -4.06 -18.11 5.74
C THR A 45 -4.11 -18.28 7.26
N GLY A 46 -3.21 -19.10 7.81
CA GLY A 46 -3.09 -19.32 9.26
C GLY A 46 -2.31 -18.24 10.01
N PHE A 47 -1.72 -17.27 9.31
CA PHE A 47 -1.03 -16.13 9.89
C PHE A 47 -1.94 -14.90 9.91
N ASP A 48 -2.04 -14.23 11.06
CA ASP A 48 -2.78 -12.98 11.22
C ASP A 48 -2.16 -11.84 10.40
N LEU A 49 -0.83 -11.86 10.28
CA LEU A 49 -0.03 -10.85 9.59
C LEU A 49 1.07 -11.54 8.77
N VAL A 50 1.21 -11.16 7.51
CA VAL A 50 2.32 -11.54 6.64
C VAL A 50 3.02 -10.27 6.18
N ILE A 51 4.32 -10.18 6.43
CA ILE A 51 5.18 -9.08 6.03
C ILE A 51 6.15 -9.63 4.99
N THR A 52 6.29 -8.93 3.87
CA THR A 52 7.23 -9.30 2.81
C THR A 52 8.09 -8.10 2.48
N ASP A 53 9.40 -8.27 2.44
CA ASP A 53 10.35 -7.33 1.82
C ASP A 53 11.30 -8.19 0.97
N LEU A 54 11.16 -8.15 -0.34
CA LEU A 54 11.95 -9.00 -1.25
C LEU A 54 12.56 -8.15 -2.35
N ASP A 55 13.81 -8.44 -2.67
CA ASP A 55 14.52 -7.94 -3.83
C ASP A 55 14.36 -8.93 -4.98
N VAL A 56 13.53 -8.55 -5.95
CA VAL A 56 13.12 -9.43 -7.04
C VAL A 56 13.89 -9.07 -8.31
N GLU A 57 14.75 -9.98 -8.74
CA GLU A 57 15.36 -9.96 -10.07
C GLU A 57 14.46 -10.65 -11.10
N ASN A 58 14.49 -10.13 -12.32
CA ASN A 58 13.56 -10.39 -13.42
C ASN A 58 13.67 -11.83 -13.99
N VAL A 59 13.28 -12.81 -13.19
CA VAL A 59 12.93 -14.16 -13.62
C VAL A 59 11.41 -14.20 -13.73
N GLU A 60 10.85 -14.90 -14.72
CA GLU A 60 9.40 -15.09 -14.84
C GLU A 60 8.83 -15.65 -13.53
N ILE A 61 8.33 -14.78 -12.65
CA ILE A 61 7.71 -15.21 -11.41
C ILE A 61 6.32 -15.73 -11.78
N PRO A 62 6.00 -16.99 -11.47
CA PRO A 62 4.66 -17.50 -11.64
C PRO A 62 3.70 -16.56 -10.92
N LYS A 63 2.74 -15.99 -11.66
CA LYS A 63 1.69 -15.18 -11.02
C LYS A 63 1.00 -16.06 -9.99
N PRO A 64 0.98 -15.68 -8.70
CA PRO A 64 0.18 -16.40 -7.73
C PRO A 64 -1.28 -16.28 -8.17
N THR A 65 -1.80 -17.36 -8.75
CA THR A 65 -3.17 -17.47 -9.27
C THR A 65 -4.09 -18.15 -8.27
N GLU A 66 -3.53 -18.65 -7.17
CA GLU A 66 -4.26 -19.30 -6.09
C GLU A 66 -4.48 -18.34 -4.92
N GLU A 67 -5.70 -18.32 -4.38
CA GLU A 67 -6.09 -17.49 -3.22
C GLU A 67 -5.16 -17.70 -2.01
N LYS A 68 -4.57 -18.89 -1.86
CA LYS A 68 -3.64 -19.21 -0.78
C LYS A 68 -2.39 -18.32 -0.77
N TYR A 69 -2.02 -17.72 -1.91
CA TYR A 69 -0.88 -16.83 -2.07
C TYR A 69 -1.27 -15.34 -2.10
N ALA A 70 -2.51 -15.00 -1.74
CA ALA A 70 -3.01 -13.62 -1.79
C ALA A 70 -2.13 -12.64 -0.99
N CYS A 71 -1.49 -13.09 0.09
CA CYS A 71 -0.59 -12.24 0.89
C CYS A 71 0.82 -12.06 0.31
N LEU A 72 1.21 -12.77 -0.74
CA LEU A 72 2.47 -12.50 -1.43
C LEU A 72 2.35 -11.29 -2.36
N PRO A 73 3.43 -10.52 -2.58
CA PRO A 73 3.39 -9.38 -3.47
C PRO A 73 3.19 -9.81 -4.92
N LYS A 74 2.39 -9.02 -5.65
CA LYS A 74 2.19 -9.17 -7.09
C LYS A 74 3.27 -8.38 -7.82
N ILE A 75 4.26 -9.08 -8.35
CA ILE A 75 5.39 -8.46 -9.03
C ILE A 75 4.93 -7.96 -10.42
N PRO A 76 5.11 -6.67 -10.72
CA PRO A 76 4.79 -6.14 -12.05
C PRO A 76 5.75 -6.70 -13.10
N PRO A 77 5.31 -6.91 -14.35
CA PRO A 77 6.15 -7.42 -15.44
C PRO A 77 7.05 -6.29 -16.01
N VAL A 78 7.90 -5.72 -15.17
CA VAL A 78 8.84 -4.65 -15.55
C VAL A 78 10.24 -5.21 -15.69
N LEU A 79 11.01 -4.67 -16.64
CA LEU A 79 12.39 -5.09 -16.84
C LEU A 79 13.28 -4.47 -15.75
N GLY A 80 13.96 -5.30 -14.97
CA GLY A 80 14.97 -4.86 -14.00
C GLY A 80 14.74 -5.38 -12.59
N HIS A 81 15.37 -4.73 -11.62
CA HIS A 81 15.26 -5.04 -10.20
C HIS A 81 14.01 -4.37 -9.60
N VAL A 82 13.16 -5.17 -8.97
CA VAL A 82 11.96 -4.69 -8.27
C VAL A 82 12.11 -4.96 -6.78
N LYS A 83 12.09 -3.91 -5.96
CA LYS A 83 11.95 -4.05 -4.52
C LYS A 83 10.47 -4.16 -4.17
N ALA A 84 10.07 -5.32 -3.67
CA ALA A 84 8.68 -5.67 -3.41
C ALA A 84 8.42 -5.76 -1.90
N PHE A 85 7.72 -4.76 -1.38
CA PHE A 85 7.26 -4.75 0.00
C PHE A 85 5.75 -5.00 0.06
N LYS A 86 5.31 -5.86 0.99
CA LYS A 86 3.89 -6.07 1.27
C LYS A 86 3.62 -6.24 2.76
N PHE A 87 2.63 -5.52 3.26
CA PHE A 87 2.02 -5.72 4.57
C PHE A 87 0.62 -6.30 4.39
N CYS A 88 0.43 -7.58 4.73
CA CYS A 88 -0.84 -8.28 4.56
C CYS A 88 -1.44 -8.66 5.92
N ALA A 89 -2.50 -7.96 6.32
CA ALA A 89 -3.33 -8.26 7.48
C ALA A 89 -4.73 -8.77 7.06
N ALA A 90 -4.84 -9.43 5.89
CA ALA A 90 -6.10 -9.92 5.36
C ALA A 90 -6.80 -10.92 6.31
N ASN A 91 -6.01 -11.75 7.01
CA ASN A 91 -6.47 -12.78 7.95
C ASN A 91 -6.49 -12.31 9.41
N PHE A 92 -6.31 -11.00 9.65
CA PHE A 92 -6.34 -10.45 11.00
C PHE A 92 -7.70 -10.76 11.63
N ARG A 93 -7.72 -11.44 12.79
CA ARG A 93 -8.99 -11.85 13.42
C ARG A 93 -9.90 -10.64 13.65
N ARG A 94 -11.10 -10.69 13.06
CA ARG A 94 -12.02 -9.55 12.94
C ARG A 94 -13.12 -9.51 14.01
N ASP A 95 -13.33 -10.61 14.72
CA ASP A 95 -14.22 -10.75 15.88
C ASP A 95 -13.70 -9.99 17.11
N GLU A 96 -12.38 -9.83 17.21
CA GLU A 96 -11.69 -9.07 18.26
C GLU A 96 -10.84 -7.94 17.65
N PHE A 97 -11.39 -7.25 16.64
CA PHE A 97 -10.64 -6.22 15.93
C PHE A 97 -10.35 -5.01 16.83
N ASN A 98 -9.08 -4.57 16.83
CA ASN A 98 -8.63 -3.39 17.52
C ASN A 98 -7.78 -2.54 16.56
N GLU A 99 -8.25 -1.33 16.25
CA GLU A 99 -7.56 -0.41 15.35
C GLU A 99 -6.20 0.04 15.88
N ASP A 100 -6.04 0.23 17.19
CA ASP A 100 -4.77 0.60 17.81
C ASP A 100 -3.76 -0.54 17.72
N GLU A 101 -4.22 -1.80 17.84
CA GLU A 101 -3.34 -2.97 17.64
C GLU A 101 -2.82 -3.00 16.20
N LEU A 102 -3.71 -2.79 15.22
CA LEU A 102 -3.32 -2.71 13.80
C LEU A 102 -2.37 -1.55 13.54
N LEU A 103 -2.64 -0.36 14.10
CA LEU A 103 -1.75 0.80 14.01
C LEU A 103 -0.35 0.45 14.52
N ASN A 104 -0.26 -0.14 15.72
CA ASN A 104 1.04 -0.52 16.30
C ASN A 104 1.82 -1.49 15.40
N PHE A 105 1.14 -2.46 14.76
CA PHE A 105 1.79 -3.33 13.78
C PHE A 105 2.32 -2.55 12.58
N VAL A 106 1.48 -1.71 11.98
CA VAL A 106 1.85 -0.88 10.83
C VAL A 106 3.03 0.02 11.17
N GLU A 107 2.96 0.78 12.27
CA GLU A 107 4.03 1.68 12.68
C GLU A 107 5.31 0.95 13.01
N THR A 108 5.23 -0.20 13.67
CA THR A 108 6.41 -1.02 13.95
C THR A 108 7.08 -1.42 12.64
N VAL A 109 6.35 -2.04 11.72
CA VAL A 109 6.92 -2.50 10.45
C VAL A 109 7.53 -1.35 9.66
N LEU A 110 6.81 -0.24 9.50
CA LEU A 110 7.29 0.90 8.71
C LEU A 110 8.49 1.59 9.35
N ASN A 111 8.52 1.74 10.68
CA ASN A 111 9.66 2.33 11.37
C ASN A 111 10.94 1.49 11.23
N TYR A 112 10.82 0.16 11.36
CA TYR A 112 11.96 -0.74 11.15
C TYR A 112 12.39 -0.75 9.68
N LYS A 113 11.46 -0.79 8.72
CA LYS A 113 11.79 -0.72 7.30
C LYS A 113 12.53 0.57 6.93
N ILE A 114 12.05 1.73 7.40
CA ILE A 114 12.71 3.03 7.21
C ILE A 114 14.16 3.00 7.72
N ARG A 115 14.40 2.33 8.86
CA ARG A 115 15.69 2.32 9.53
C ARG A 115 16.70 1.35 8.92
N PHE A 116 16.26 0.16 8.51
CA PHE A 116 17.16 -0.94 8.14
C PHE A 116 17.28 -1.15 6.64
N VAL A 117 16.21 -0.90 5.88
CA VAL A 117 16.15 -1.25 4.45
C VAL A 117 16.23 -0.01 3.57
N ASP A 118 15.48 1.02 3.95
CA ASP A 118 15.25 2.20 3.13
C ASP A 118 16.40 3.21 3.26
N THR A 119 17.65 2.78 3.12
CA THR A 119 18.84 3.65 3.16
C THR A 119 19.11 4.31 1.80
N GLU A 120 20.03 5.29 1.72
CA GLU A 120 20.17 6.18 0.53
C GLU A 120 20.86 5.56 -0.69
N GLU A 121 21.47 4.38 -0.57
CA GLU A 121 22.19 3.76 -1.68
C GLU A 121 21.22 3.14 -2.71
N PHE A 122 21.35 3.55 -3.98
CA PHE A 122 20.69 2.99 -5.17
C PHE A 122 19.21 3.32 -5.49
N VAL A 123 18.61 4.38 -4.93
CA VAL A 123 17.19 4.70 -5.21
C VAL A 123 16.91 5.21 -6.65
N ARG A 124 17.93 5.63 -7.43
CA ARG A 124 17.71 6.31 -8.72
C ARG A 124 17.17 5.42 -9.86
N ASP A 125 17.40 4.10 -9.80
CA ASP A 125 16.95 3.14 -10.82
C ASP A 125 15.97 2.08 -10.26
N LEU A 126 15.55 2.24 -9.01
CA LEU A 126 14.74 1.26 -8.31
C LEU A 126 13.27 1.37 -8.74
N HIS A 127 12.69 0.23 -9.11
CA HIS A 127 11.24 0.08 -9.20
C HIS A 127 10.75 -0.50 -7.86
N GLU A 128 9.93 0.25 -7.14
CA GLU A 128 9.36 -0.20 -5.89
C GLU A 128 7.90 -0.59 -6.08
N LYS A 129 7.56 -1.78 -5.61
CA LYS A 129 6.18 -2.25 -5.45
C LYS A 129 5.88 -2.31 -3.96
N ILE A 130 4.96 -1.48 -3.50
CA ILE A 130 4.54 -1.40 -2.10
C ILE A 130 3.07 -1.77 -2.05
N GLU A 131 2.69 -2.72 -1.19
CA GLU A 131 1.32 -3.16 -1.03
C GLU A 131 0.91 -3.20 0.46
N PHE A 132 -0.29 -2.71 0.75
CA PHE A 132 -0.96 -2.91 2.04
C PHE A 132 -2.31 -3.55 1.79
N GLU A 133 -2.61 -4.62 2.51
CA GLU A 133 -3.93 -5.25 2.50
C GLU A 133 -4.38 -5.41 3.93
N ILE A 134 -5.26 -4.51 4.39
CA ILE A 134 -5.59 -4.38 5.81
C ILE A 134 -7.10 -4.26 6.04
N PRO A 135 -7.59 -4.59 7.25
CA PRO A 135 -8.95 -4.26 7.65
C PRO A 135 -9.26 -2.78 7.45
N SER A 136 -10.49 -2.48 7.05
CA SER A 136 -10.97 -1.12 6.77
C SER A 136 -11.01 -0.28 8.05
N ALA A 137 -9.91 0.40 8.32
CA ALA A 137 -9.70 1.23 9.49
C ALA A 137 -8.99 2.52 9.10
N ILE A 138 -9.42 3.64 9.68
CA ILE A 138 -8.85 4.96 9.36
C ILE A 138 -7.57 5.24 10.16
N THR A 139 -7.46 4.67 11.36
CA THR A 139 -6.36 4.91 12.28
C THR A 139 -4.96 4.67 11.68
N PRO A 140 -4.67 3.53 11.00
CA PRO A 140 -3.34 3.30 10.40
C PRO A 140 -3.06 4.10 9.12
N MET A 141 -4.06 4.80 8.56
CA MET A 141 -3.94 5.43 7.24
C MET A 141 -2.90 6.54 7.22
N GLN A 142 -2.80 7.35 8.29
CA GLN A 142 -1.83 8.44 8.37
C GLN A 142 -0.40 7.91 8.27
N SER A 143 -0.06 6.84 9.01
CA SER A 143 1.27 6.26 9.01
C SER A 143 1.63 5.63 7.66
N ILE A 144 0.65 5.03 6.97
CA ILE A 144 0.82 4.51 5.60
C ILE A 144 1.03 5.66 4.61
N LEU A 145 0.23 6.71 4.70
CA LEU A 145 0.32 7.88 3.83
C LEU A 145 1.67 8.59 3.98
N ASP A 146 2.10 8.85 5.21
CA ASP A 146 3.40 9.46 5.50
C ASP A 146 4.56 8.61 4.97
N TYR A 147 4.46 7.29 5.09
CA TYR A 147 5.44 6.37 4.52
C TYR A 147 5.47 6.45 2.99
N LEU A 148 4.32 6.37 2.31
CA LEU A 148 4.24 6.48 0.85
C LEU A 148 4.80 7.82 0.36
N MET A 149 4.49 8.93 1.03
CA MET A 149 5.03 10.25 0.70
C MET A 149 6.55 10.29 0.81
N LYS A 150 7.13 9.75 1.89
CA LYS A 150 8.59 9.64 2.05
C LYS A 150 9.22 8.80 0.95
N ARG A 151 8.58 7.71 0.51
CA ARG A 151 9.08 6.87 -0.59
C ARG A 151 9.10 7.63 -1.91
N VAL A 152 8.01 8.32 -2.24
CA VAL A 152 7.90 9.11 -3.48
C VAL A 152 8.93 10.23 -3.53
N GLU A 153 9.16 10.91 -2.40
CA GLU A 153 10.20 11.93 -2.23
C GLU A 153 11.59 11.33 -2.45
N LYS A 154 11.88 10.20 -1.79
CA LYS A 154 13.19 9.56 -1.82
C LYS A 154 13.56 9.02 -3.20
N VAL A 155 12.59 8.49 -3.95
CA VAL A 155 12.78 8.06 -5.35
C VAL A 155 12.93 9.26 -6.30
N GLY A 156 12.53 10.46 -5.87
CA GLY A 156 12.70 11.69 -6.62
C GLY A 156 11.65 11.90 -7.71
N VAL A 157 10.48 11.26 -7.58
CA VAL A 157 9.35 11.47 -8.50
C VAL A 157 8.82 12.89 -8.35
N ILE A 158 8.76 13.38 -7.12
CA ILE A 158 8.12 14.66 -6.81
C ILE A 158 8.99 15.45 -5.83
N ARG A 159 8.98 16.78 -5.97
CA ARG A 159 9.55 17.70 -4.99
C ARG A 159 8.52 17.96 -3.87
N PRO A 160 8.82 17.67 -2.59
CA PRO A 160 7.88 17.78 -1.46
C PRO A 160 7.23 19.16 -1.33
N GLU A 161 8.02 20.21 -1.63
CA GLU A 161 7.62 21.60 -1.47
C GLU A 161 6.54 22.07 -2.48
N LYS A 162 6.25 21.26 -3.52
CA LYS A 162 5.33 21.64 -4.60
C LYS A 162 4.12 20.72 -4.76
N SER A 163 4.00 19.66 -3.95
CA SER A 163 3.05 18.60 -4.24
C SER A 163 1.91 18.51 -3.25
N ASN A 164 0.70 18.72 -3.76
CA ASN A 164 -0.54 18.41 -3.04
C ASN A 164 -0.84 16.90 -3.03
N LEU A 165 0.10 16.02 -3.40
CA LEU A 165 -0.11 14.56 -3.48
C LEU A 165 -0.71 13.97 -2.20
N PHE A 166 -0.29 14.45 -1.03
CA PHE A 166 -0.85 14.04 0.26
C PHE A 166 -2.38 14.15 0.28
N VAL A 167 -2.92 15.27 -0.22
CA VAL A 167 -4.37 15.53 -0.24
C VAL A 167 -5.10 14.53 -1.15
N ALA A 168 -4.53 14.21 -2.33
CA ALA A 168 -5.14 13.25 -3.24
C ALA A 168 -5.17 11.83 -2.66
N LEU A 169 -4.08 11.42 -2.01
CA LEU A 169 -3.99 10.11 -1.37
C LEU A 169 -4.88 10.00 -0.11
N ASP A 170 -4.88 11.01 0.75
CA ASP A 170 -5.75 11.08 1.93
C ASP A 170 -7.21 10.94 1.53
N GLU A 171 -7.64 11.70 0.53
CA GLU A 171 -8.99 11.65 0.02
C GLU A 171 -9.33 10.30 -0.61
N ALA A 172 -8.41 9.67 -1.35
CA ALA A 172 -8.61 8.34 -1.89
C ALA A 172 -8.81 7.30 -0.78
N PHE A 173 -8.04 7.38 0.31
CA PHE A 173 -8.13 6.47 1.45
C PHE A 173 -9.43 6.68 2.23
N VAL A 174 -9.80 7.93 2.48
CA VAL A 174 -11.09 8.28 3.10
C VAL A 174 -12.24 7.75 2.25
N ASN A 175 -12.19 7.89 0.92
CA ASN A 175 -13.21 7.34 0.03
C ASN A 175 -13.34 5.82 0.15
N ALA A 176 -12.24 5.09 0.15
CA ALA A 176 -12.25 3.63 0.32
C ALA A 176 -12.84 3.20 1.68
N VAL A 177 -12.38 3.80 2.78
CA VAL A 177 -12.78 3.39 4.15
C VAL A 177 -14.20 3.85 4.49
N LYS A 178 -14.50 5.14 4.30
CA LYS A 178 -15.76 5.77 4.72
C LYS A 178 -16.88 5.56 3.72
N HIS A 179 -16.61 5.74 2.42
CA HIS A 179 -17.65 5.74 1.40
C HIS A 179 -17.85 4.33 0.80
N GLY A 180 -16.76 3.66 0.45
CA GLY A 180 -16.79 2.28 -0.07
C GLY A 180 -17.18 1.27 1.01
N ASN A 181 -16.33 1.14 2.03
CA ASN A 181 -16.50 0.14 3.08
C ASN A 181 -17.43 0.55 4.23
N LYS A 182 -17.83 1.83 4.32
CA LYS A 182 -18.75 2.35 5.37
C LYS A 182 -18.24 2.09 6.78
N PHE A 183 -16.92 2.25 7.00
CA PHE A 183 -16.23 1.94 8.25
C PHE A 183 -16.41 0.50 8.74
N ASN A 184 -16.73 -0.43 7.84
CA ASN A 184 -16.89 -1.83 8.21
C ASN A 184 -15.52 -2.51 8.29
N ALA A 185 -14.99 -2.66 9.50
CA ALA A 185 -13.73 -3.38 9.76
C ALA A 185 -13.77 -4.87 9.35
N GLN A 186 -14.95 -5.43 9.05
CA GLN A 186 -15.07 -6.76 8.43
C GLN A 186 -14.70 -6.75 6.94
N LYS A 187 -14.44 -5.59 6.34
CA LYS A 187 -13.99 -5.44 4.96
C LYS A 187 -12.52 -5.06 4.91
N LEU A 188 -11.88 -5.33 3.79
CA LEU A 188 -10.50 -4.95 3.51
C LEU A 188 -10.41 -3.68 2.67
N VAL A 189 -9.30 -2.96 2.84
CA VAL A 189 -8.81 -1.97 1.89
C VAL A 189 -7.47 -2.45 1.37
N LYS A 190 -7.31 -2.45 0.04
CA LYS A 190 -6.07 -2.78 -0.64
C LYS A 190 -5.46 -1.50 -1.19
N ILE A 191 -4.22 -1.24 -0.83
CA ILE A 191 -3.44 -0.09 -1.27
C ILE A 191 -2.22 -0.64 -1.98
N SER A 192 -1.95 -0.14 -3.17
CA SER A 192 -0.74 -0.46 -3.91
C SER A 192 -0.09 0.82 -4.42
N ALA A 193 1.24 0.91 -4.31
CA ALA A 193 2.05 1.92 -4.95
C ALA A 193 3.12 1.25 -5.82
N GLU A 194 3.24 1.72 -7.05
CA GLU A 194 4.33 1.41 -7.98
C GLU A 194 5.10 2.70 -8.22
N ILE A 195 6.32 2.77 -7.67
CA ILE A 195 7.13 3.99 -7.65
C ILE A 195 8.40 3.74 -8.45
N SER A 196 8.72 4.67 -9.34
CA SER A 196 9.91 4.65 -10.20
C SER A 196 10.41 6.08 -10.38
N SER A 197 11.63 6.27 -10.89
CA SER A 197 12.17 7.60 -11.18
C SER A 197 11.40 8.42 -12.22
N GLN A 198 10.37 7.85 -12.86
CA GLN A 198 9.53 8.50 -13.88
C GLN A 198 8.12 8.83 -13.40
N GLN A 199 7.56 8.02 -12.51
CA GLN A 199 6.19 8.18 -12.03
C GLN A 199 5.94 7.40 -10.73
N ALA A 200 4.89 7.81 -10.02
CA ALA A 200 4.27 7.07 -8.93
C ALA A 200 2.83 6.75 -9.32
N ARG A 201 2.50 5.46 -9.37
CA ARG A 201 1.14 4.94 -9.60
C ARG A 201 0.60 4.43 -8.28
N PHE A 202 -0.57 4.88 -7.88
CA PHE A 202 -1.29 4.42 -6.70
C PHE A 202 -2.57 3.70 -7.12
N THR A 203 -2.91 2.61 -6.46
CA THR A 203 -4.17 1.89 -6.62
C THR A 203 -4.78 1.66 -5.26
N ILE A 204 -6.01 2.12 -5.05
CA ILE A 204 -6.75 1.94 -3.81
C ILE A 204 -8.04 1.20 -4.16
N GLU A 205 -8.29 0.08 -3.51
CA GLU A 205 -9.48 -0.76 -3.72
C GLU A 205 -10.18 -1.05 -2.39
N ASP A 206 -11.49 -0.88 -2.39
CA ASP A 206 -12.38 -1.23 -1.28
C ASP A 206 -13.35 -2.36 -1.68
N GLU A 207 -14.06 -2.93 -0.70
CA GLU A 207 -15.05 -4.00 -0.92
C GLU A 207 -16.49 -3.46 -0.91
N GLY A 208 -16.65 -2.17 -1.17
CA GLY A 208 -17.92 -1.47 -1.33
C GLY A 208 -18.65 -1.85 -2.60
N GLU A 209 -19.88 -1.35 -2.75
CA GLU A 209 -20.67 -1.54 -3.97
C GLU A 209 -20.07 -0.77 -5.17
N GLY A 210 -19.20 0.21 -4.88
CA GLY A 210 -18.67 1.16 -5.85
C GLY A 210 -19.70 2.24 -6.19
N PHE A 211 -19.37 3.09 -7.16
CA PHE A 211 -20.25 4.16 -7.62
C PHE A 211 -20.10 4.41 -9.13
N ASP A 212 -21.17 4.89 -9.76
CA ASP A 212 -21.11 5.27 -11.16
C ASP A 212 -20.42 6.63 -11.32
N MET A 213 -19.24 6.62 -11.95
CA MET A 213 -18.50 7.83 -12.28
C MET A 213 -19.28 8.78 -13.20
N ASN A 214 -20.10 8.24 -14.11
CA ASN A 214 -20.88 9.06 -15.04
C ASN A 214 -22.04 9.79 -14.34
N ALA A 215 -22.41 9.33 -13.15
CA ALA A 215 -23.40 9.99 -12.31
C ALA A 215 -22.78 11.10 -11.44
N ILE A 216 -21.45 11.19 -11.37
CA ILE A 216 -20.78 12.32 -10.70
C ILE A 216 -20.84 13.52 -11.63
N PRO A 217 -21.48 14.63 -11.21
CA PRO A 217 -21.49 15.87 -11.99
C PRO A 217 -20.06 16.30 -12.32
N ASP A 218 -19.84 16.86 -13.52
CA ASP A 218 -18.51 17.30 -13.95
C ASP A 218 -17.86 18.15 -12.83
N PRO A 219 -16.75 17.66 -12.23
CA PRO A 219 -16.14 18.33 -11.11
C PRO A 219 -15.52 19.69 -11.52
N LEU A 220 -15.29 19.92 -12.82
CA LEU A 220 -14.79 21.19 -13.37
C LEU A 220 -15.89 22.22 -13.63
N ASP A 221 -17.17 21.86 -13.47
CA ASP A 221 -18.30 22.77 -13.61
C ASP A 221 -18.39 23.74 -12.40
N PRO A 222 -18.38 25.07 -12.63
CA PRO A 222 -18.55 26.09 -11.60
C PRO A 222 -19.75 25.90 -10.66
N GLU A 223 -20.84 25.28 -11.12
CA GLU A 223 -22.03 25.04 -10.30
C GLU A 223 -21.83 23.90 -9.27
N ASN A 224 -20.89 22.98 -9.54
CA ASN A 224 -20.56 21.90 -8.63
C ASN A 224 -19.51 22.29 -7.58
N LEU A 225 -18.76 23.38 -7.78
CA LEU A 225 -17.78 23.91 -6.82
C LEU A 225 -18.38 24.25 -5.44
N PHE A 226 -19.67 24.61 -5.37
CA PHE A 226 -20.33 25.01 -4.13
C PHE A 226 -21.01 23.86 -3.36
N LYS A 227 -21.02 22.64 -3.90
CA LYS A 227 -21.55 21.45 -3.19
C LYS A 227 -20.50 20.93 -2.19
N SER A 228 -20.95 20.58 -0.98
CA SER A 228 -20.09 20.09 0.11
C SER A 228 -19.70 18.61 -0.04
N SER A 229 -20.48 17.82 -0.78
CA SER A 229 -20.17 16.43 -1.14
C SER A 229 -19.57 16.35 -2.55
N GLY A 230 -18.53 15.54 -2.74
CA GLY A 230 -17.91 15.29 -4.06
C GLY A 230 -16.65 16.12 -4.38
N ARG A 231 -16.26 17.06 -3.51
CA ARG A 231 -15.00 17.84 -3.68
C ARG A 231 -13.74 16.99 -3.64
N GLY A 232 -13.80 15.88 -2.93
CA GLY A 232 -12.69 14.95 -2.82
C GLY A 232 -12.19 14.44 -4.17
N VAL A 233 -13.13 13.98 -4.99
CA VAL A 233 -12.85 13.53 -6.35
C VAL A 233 -12.23 14.66 -7.16
N LEU A 234 -12.75 15.89 -7.06
CA LEU A 234 -12.16 17.06 -7.73
C LEU A 234 -10.69 17.31 -7.31
N PHE A 235 -10.35 17.18 -6.02
CA PHE A 235 -8.96 17.31 -5.58
C PHE A 235 -8.07 16.27 -6.24
N ILE A 236 -8.50 15.00 -6.26
CA ILE A 236 -7.77 13.92 -6.92
C ILE A 236 -7.51 14.27 -8.40
N TYR A 237 -8.53 14.66 -9.16
CA TYR A 237 -8.39 15.02 -10.58
C TYR A 237 -7.52 16.26 -10.83
N ASN A 238 -7.51 17.22 -9.90
CA ASN A 238 -6.68 18.42 -10.02
C ASN A 238 -5.20 18.18 -9.69
N ILE A 239 -4.89 17.18 -8.87
CA ILE A 239 -3.55 16.94 -8.33
C ILE A 239 -2.81 15.89 -9.16
N MET A 240 -3.52 14.83 -9.56
CA MET A 240 -2.97 13.67 -10.27
C MET A 240 -2.99 13.91 -11.78
N ASP A 241 -2.04 13.34 -12.51
CA ASP A 241 -1.96 13.53 -13.96
C ASP A 241 -2.86 12.55 -14.73
N GLU A 242 -3.08 11.35 -14.17
CA GLU A 242 -4.04 10.38 -14.68
C GLU A 242 -4.86 9.82 -13.51
N VAL A 243 -6.17 9.67 -13.73
CA VAL A 243 -7.12 9.13 -12.76
C VAL A 243 -8.07 8.20 -13.49
N GLN A 244 -8.24 6.99 -12.97
CA GLN A 244 -9.13 5.99 -13.54
C GLN A 244 -9.78 5.19 -12.43
N TYR A 245 -11.10 4.98 -12.51
CA TYR A 245 -11.79 4.00 -11.70
C TYR A 245 -12.09 2.75 -12.52
N ASN A 246 -12.20 1.60 -11.86
CA ASN A 246 -12.72 0.38 -12.49
C ASN A 246 -14.22 0.52 -12.81
N GLU A 247 -14.77 -0.43 -13.58
CA GLU A 247 -16.18 -0.40 -14.00
C GLU A 247 -17.17 -0.35 -12.82
N ARG A 248 -16.82 -1.00 -11.72
CA ARG A 248 -17.63 -1.02 -10.50
C ARG A 248 -17.55 0.31 -9.73
N GLY A 249 -16.46 1.06 -9.85
CA GLY A 249 -16.20 2.28 -9.10
C GLY A 249 -15.72 2.07 -7.66
N ASN A 250 -15.20 0.89 -7.33
CA ASN A 250 -14.63 0.56 -6.00
C ASN A 250 -13.11 0.40 -6.01
N GLN A 251 -12.47 0.66 -7.15
CA GLN A 251 -11.02 0.72 -7.29
C GLN A 251 -10.64 2.01 -8.02
N LEU A 252 -9.76 2.78 -7.42
CA LEU A 252 -9.20 4.01 -7.95
C LEU A 252 -7.72 3.81 -8.26
N THR A 253 -7.34 4.05 -9.51
CA THR A 253 -5.95 4.14 -9.97
C THR A 253 -5.61 5.59 -10.26
N MET A 254 -4.52 6.09 -9.69
CA MET A 254 -4.03 7.44 -9.90
C MET A 254 -2.54 7.41 -10.25
N ILE A 255 -2.11 8.26 -11.19
CA ILE A 255 -0.70 8.36 -11.59
C ILE A 255 -0.25 9.80 -11.45
N LYS A 256 0.90 9.97 -10.80
CA LYS A 256 1.66 11.21 -10.81
C LYS A 256 2.98 10.98 -11.53
N LYS A 257 3.22 11.73 -12.59
CA LYS A 257 4.44 11.71 -13.39
C LYS A 257 5.46 12.63 -12.74
N ARG A 258 6.73 12.35 -13.02
CA ARG A 258 7.83 13.20 -12.57
C ARG A 258 7.68 14.62 -13.12
N ASP A 259 7.90 15.61 -12.26
CA ASP A 259 7.95 17.01 -12.66
C ASP A 259 9.09 17.22 -13.68
N THR A 260 8.74 17.44 -14.95
CA THR A 260 9.71 17.73 -16.02
C THR A 260 10.07 19.21 -16.15
N GLU A 261 9.78 20.05 -15.15
CA GLU A 261 10.14 21.48 -15.13
C GLU A 261 11.65 21.73 -14.93
N ASP A 262 12.47 21.10 -15.76
CA ASP A 262 13.82 21.54 -16.13
C ASP A 262 13.91 21.60 -17.68
N ARG A 263 12.95 22.30 -18.30
CA ARG A 263 13.01 22.72 -19.71
C ARG A 263 12.78 24.23 -19.82
N ALA A 264 13.80 24.99 -19.44
CA ALA A 264 14.28 26.22 -20.10
C ALA A 264 15.39 26.85 -19.25
#